data_AF-A0A0S9QH26-F1
#
_entry.id   AF-A0A0S9QH26-F1
#
_cell.length_a   1.000
_cell.length_b   1.000
_cell.length_c   1.000
_cell.angle_alpha   90.00
_cell.angle_beta   90.00
_cell.angle_gamma   90.00
#
_symmetry.space_group_name_H-M   'P 1'
#
loop_
_entity.id
_entity.type
_entity.pdbx_description
1 polymer ?
#
loop_
_entity_poly.entity_id
_entity_poly.type
_entity_poly.pdbx_seq_one_letter_code
_entity_poly.pdbx_strand_id
1 'polypeptide(L)'
;MLVIVVSVLQAVATFGAPAPAAQAADAGAFDPGRIIDDSIFFNGDAMTARQVQDFLETKVSSCQAGYTCLKDLRLDTTNKPADQMCGGYTGRAYQSAADVIEAVGKSCGISQKVLLVTLQKEQGLVTHTWPSEWRYMAAMGQGCPDTAACNEAYYGFFNQVYGAAHQMKRYANPPGTSNFFTWYAPGRTWNVLFHPNSACGSSPVYIQNQATADLYYYTPYQPNSAALAAGYGTGDACSSYGNRNFFNYFTAWFGSTKGYDVSAEFADYFAANRSWLGYTTGPASCASTGCSQAFQGGMVFRSAGGVHGVRNDYLASWGNYGREFGVVGYPTSEVSCGDMGNSCRQEFQGGWLVQNSSIGVRYVSSAFLAVWFNWGREYGAMGLPISDAGCTSDGVCLQAFQGAWIVQHASVGARVVPNSVFTTWSNWGRQGGTLALPIADPSVPGGADFIQAFQGGVITVSGGVGRVSSTVDPWFDTVIRSPWARVPEGGAVGGSGFGQLHAAVPGWCDHCLGRRGPGVVDGGSVVRHGDQESVAGCVAGFAVVHAGWRWLLSGVPGWLDGEERCGFVRGSERSA
;
A
#
# COMPACT_ATOMS: atom_id res chain seq x y z
N MET A 1 14.63 -20.75 -46.99
CA MET A 1 14.12 -19.37 -47.02
C MET A 1 14.13 -18.85 -45.59
N LEU A 2 15.05 -17.93 -45.28
CA LEU A 2 15.30 -17.39 -43.95
C LEU A 2 14.26 -16.28 -43.66
N VAL A 3 13.42 -16.40 -42.63
CA VAL A 3 12.52 -15.32 -42.20
C VAL A 3 13.04 -14.76 -40.89
N ILE A 4 13.57 -13.53 -40.97
CA ILE A 4 14.03 -12.71 -39.86
C ILE A 4 12.79 -12.15 -39.15
N VAL A 5 12.59 -12.47 -37.88
CA VAL A 5 11.58 -11.81 -37.05
C VAL A 5 12.22 -10.57 -36.45
N VAL A 6 11.87 -9.40 -37.00
CA VAL A 6 12.22 -8.09 -36.47
C VAL A 6 11.27 -7.76 -35.33
N SER A 7 11.79 -7.70 -34.09
CA SER A 7 11.05 -7.20 -32.94
C SER A 7 10.92 -5.68 -33.05
N VAL A 8 9.72 -5.19 -33.42
CA VAL A 8 9.38 -3.77 -33.41
C VAL A 8 8.99 -3.37 -31.99
N LEU A 9 9.83 -2.58 -31.31
CA LEU A 9 9.41 -1.82 -30.13
C LEU A 9 8.35 -0.80 -30.58
N GLN A 10 7.08 -1.00 -30.20
CA GLN A 10 6.08 0.06 -30.30
C GLN A 10 6.18 0.95 -29.07
N ALA A 11 6.61 2.19 -29.27
CA ALA A 11 6.46 3.25 -28.29
C ALA A 11 4.96 3.57 -28.16
N VAL A 12 4.37 3.25 -27.00
CA VAL A 12 3.03 3.72 -26.65
C VAL A 12 3.14 5.21 -26.35
N ALA A 13 2.81 6.05 -27.33
CA ALA A 13 2.61 7.48 -27.10
C ALA A 13 1.33 7.66 -26.27
N THR A 14 1.49 7.99 -25.00
CA THR A 14 0.40 8.46 -24.16
C THR A 14 0.01 9.87 -24.64
N PHE A 15 -1.00 9.94 -25.50
CA PHE A 15 -1.67 11.21 -25.78
C PHE A 15 -2.42 11.63 -24.50
N GLY A 16 -1.80 12.52 -23.72
CA GLY A 16 -2.49 13.22 -22.65
C GLY A 16 -3.67 13.97 -23.23
N ALA A 17 -4.87 13.72 -22.69
CA ALA A 17 -6.04 14.52 -23.03
C ALA A 17 -5.71 16.02 -22.80
N PRO A 18 -6.08 16.92 -23.73
CA PRO A 18 -5.88 18.34 -23.51
C PRO A 18 -6.62 18.75 -22.23
N ALA A 19 -5.93 19.47 -21.36
CA ALA A 19 -6.55 20.08 -20.20
C ALA A 19 -7.76 20.91 -20.66
N PRO A 20 -8.91 20.85 -19.96
CA PRO A 20 -10.06 21.67 -20.30
C PRO A 20 -9.61 23.15 -20.30
N ALA A 21 -10.06 23.90 -21.31
CA ALA A 21 -9.78 25.33 -21.41
C ALA A 21 -10.24 26.02 -20.12
N ALA A 22 -9.45 26.99 -19.65
CA ALA A 22 -9.75 27.77 -18.46
C ALA A 22 -11.14 28.40 -18.59
N GLN A 23 -12.12 27.84 -17.90
CA GLN A 23 -13.43 28.45 -17.72
C GLN A 23 -13.23 29.69 -16.86
N ALA A 24 -13.73 30.83 -17.34
CA ALA A 24 -13.84 32.01 -16.49
C ALA A 24 -14.60 31.59 -15.22
N ALA A 25 -14.06 31.94 -14.05
CA ALA A 25 -14.71 31.68 -12.77
C ALA A 25 -16.15 32.22 -12.84
N ASP A 26 -17.15 31.34 -12.70
CA ASP A 26 -18.53 31.78 -12.59
C ASP A 26 -18.69 32.48 -11.24
N ALA A 27 -18.80 33.81 -11.26
CA ALA A 27 -18.98 34.60 -10.06
C ALA A 27 -20.26 34.19 -9.27
N GLY A 28 -21.24 33.56 -9.93
CA GLY A 28 -22.42 32.98 -9.30
C GLY A 28 -22.14 31.71 -8.48
N ALA A 29 -20.98 31.06 -8.68
CA ALA A 29 -20.56 29.89 -7.93
C ALA A 29 -19.81 30.22 -6.61
N PHE A 30 -19.52 31.50 -6.35
CA PHE A 30 -18.91 31.92 -5.09
C PHE A 30 -19.93 31.79 -3.94
N ASP A 31 -19.64 30.88 -3.02
CA ASP A 31 -20.40 30.70 -1.77
C ASP A 31 -19.58 31.27 -0.60
N PRO A 32 -19.99 32.39 0.03
CA PRO A 32 -19.26 32.99 1.14
C PRO A 32 -19.16 32.05 2.36
N GLY A 33 -20.07 31.07 2.49
CA GLY A 33 -20.09 30.10 3.57
C GLY A 33 -19.26 28.84 3.32
N ARG A 34 -18.86 28.59 2.06
CA ARG A 34 -18.07 27.42 1.64
C ARG A 34 -17.18 27.83 0.47
N ILE A 35 -16.21 28.71 0.70
CA ILE A 35 -15.34 29.25 -0.37
C ILE A 35 -14.54 28.12 -1.04
N ILE A 36 -14.03 27.21 -0.22
CA ILE A 36 -13.31 26.00 -0.63
C ILE A 36 -13.52 24.89 0.39
N ASP A 37 -13.52 23.64 -0.07
CA ASP A 37 -13.65 22.49 0.81
C ASP A 37 -12.37 22.11 1.50
N ASP A 38 -12.51 21.66 2.75
CA ASP A 38 -11.41 21.12 3.55
C ASP A 38 -10.63 20.01 2.82
N SER A 39 -11.33 19.15 2.07
CA SER A 39 -10.72 18.05 1.30
C SER A 39 -9.79 18.51 0.19
N ILE A 40 -9.96 19.75 -0.26
CA ILE A 40 -9.11 20.38 -1.27
C ILE A 40 -8.07 21.26 -0.58
N PHE A 41 -8.46 22.02 0.45
CA PHE A 41 -7.58 22.98 1.13
C PHE A 41 -6.48 22.29 1.94
N PHE A 42 -6.83 21.24 2.69
CA PHE A 42 -5.90 20.49 3.55
C PHE A 42 -5.27 19.27 2.86
N ASN A 43 -5.37 19.16 1.53
CA ASN A 43 -4.71 18.10 0.78
C ASN A 43 -3.22 18.41 0.58
N GLY A 44 -2.40 18.06 1.58
CA GLY A 44 -0.94 18.24 1.53
C GLY A 44 -0.20 17.44 0.45
N ASP A 45 -0.87 16.52 -0.25
CA ASP A 45 -0.32 15.73 -1.36
C ASP A 45 -0.94 16.15 -2.72
N ALA A 46 -1.51 17.36 -2.82
CA ALA A 46 -2.24 17.80 -4.00
C ALA A 46 -1.37 17.96 -5.27
N MET A 47 -0.09 18.28 -5.12
CA MET A 47 0.89 18.37 -6.22
C MET A 47 2.29 17.95 -5.75
N THR A 48 3.00 17.20 -6.59
CA THR A 48 4.43 16.94 -6.42
C THR A 48 5.27 18.17 -6.80
N ALA A 49 6.53 18.22 -6.36
CA ALA A 49 7.45 19.30 -6.70
C ALA A 49 7.60 19.49 -8.22
N ARG A 50 7.63 18.38 -8.99
CA ARG A 50 7.65 18.46 -10.46
C ARG A 50 6.38 19.11 -11.02
N GLN A 51 5.21 18.71 -10.54
CA GLN A 51 3.94 19.31 -10.99
C GLN A 51 3.84 20.79 -10.64
N VAL A 52 4.36 21.19 -9.47
CA VAL A 52 4.44 22.62 -9.09
C VAL A 52 5.38 23.36 -10.03
N GLN A 53 6.56 22.81 -10.32
CA GLN A 53 7.52 23.42 -11.25
C GLN A 53 6.93 23.57 -12.65
N ASP A 54 6.32 22.50 -13.20
CA ASP A 54 5.65 22.52 -14.50
C ASP A 54 4.58 23.62 -14.55
N PHE A 55 3.74 23.69 -13.50
CA PHE A 55 2.72 24.73 -13.39
C PHE A 55 3.33 26.13 -13.44
N LEU A 56 4.37 26.41 -12.65
CA LEU A 56 5.03 27.72 -12.64
C LEU A 56 5.62 28.09 -14.02
N GLU A 57 6.20 27.11 -14.72
CA GLU A 57 6.72 27.27 -16.08
C GLU A 57 5.62 27.59 -17.10
N THR A 58 4.38 27.09 -16.91
CA THR A 58 3.24 27.48 -17.75
C THR A 58 2.78 28.92 -17.53
N LYS A 59 3.02 29.50 -16.34
CA LYS A 59 2.55 30.85 -15.99
C LYS A 59 3.50 31.94 -16.45
N VAL A 60 4.79 31.65 -16.49
CA VAL A 60 5.82 32.57 -16.95
C VAL A 60 6.77 31.82 -17.88
N SER A 61 6.70 32.10 -19.18
CA SER A 61 7.60 31.47 -20.17
C SER A 61 8.98 32.11 -20.21
N SER A 62 9.07 33.42 -19.98
CA SER A 62 10.34 34.17 -19.93
C SER A 62 10.33 35.17 -18.78
N CYS A 63 11.44 35.22 -18.03
CA CYS A 63 11.66 36.27 -17.05
C CYS A 63 12.29 37.49 -17.70
N GLN A 64 11.96 38.69 -17.21
CA GLN A 64 12.63 39.91 -17.65
C GLN A 64 14.11 39.85 -17.26
N ALA A 65 14.99 40.27 -18.17
CA ALA A 65 16.43 40.29 -17.92
C ALA A 65 16.76 41.07 -16.64
N GLY A 66 17.64 40.50 -15.81
CA GLY A 66 18.04 41.07 -14.52
C GLY A 66 17.13 40.70 -13.34
N TYR A 67 16.02 39.98 -13.58
CA TYR A 67 15.13 39.49 -12.53
C TYR A 67 15.13 37.96 -12.47
N THR A 68 14.86 37.43 -11.27
CA THR A 68 14.65 35.99 -11.05
C THR A 68 13.17 35.76 -10.79
N CYS A 69 12.49 35.07 -11.70
CA CYS A 69 11.07 34.74 -11.57
C CYS A 69 10.86 33.54 -10.64
N LEU A 70 9.65 33.35 -10.12
CA LEU A 70 9.37 32.32 -9.12
C LEU A 70 9.78 30.92 -9.59
N LYS A 71 9.55 30.58 -10.86
CA LYS A 71 9.94 29.30 -11.48
C LYS A 71 11.46 29.05 -11.47
N ASP A 72 12.25 30.13 -11.50
CA ASP A 72 13.72 30.08 -11.58
C ASP A 72 14.38 30.33 -10.21
N LEU A 73 13.61 30.67 -9.18
CA LEU A 73 14.12 30.95 -7.85
C LEU A 73 14.85 29.74 -7.27
N ARG A 74 16.04 29.98 -6.73
CA ARG A 74 16.83 29.02 -5.94
C ARG A 74 17.23 29.66 -4.63
N LEU A 75 17.08 28.91 -3.53
CA LEU A 75 17.38 29.39 -2.19
C LEU A 75 17.85 28.24 -1.29
N ASP A 76 18.62 28.62 -0.27
CA ASP A 76 18.94 27.74 0.84
C ASP A 76 17.84 27.82 1.89
N THR A 77 17.45 26.68 2.45
CA THR A 77 16.43 26.59 3.49
C THR A 77 17.01 26.09 4.79
N THR A 78 16.27 26.30 5.88
CA THR A 78 16.70 25.95 7.24
C THR A 78 15.77 24.90 7.84
N ASN A 79 16.28 24.14 8.81
CA ASN A 79 15.47 23.19 9.55
C ASN A 79 14.34 23.89 10.32
N LYS A 80 13.16 23.29 10.33
CA LYS A 80 12.06 23.65 11.25
C LYS A 80 11.66 22.41 12.05
N PRO A 81 11.55 22.51 13.39
CA PRO A 81 11.09 21.39 14.20
C PRO A 81 9.64 21.03 13.88
N ALA A 82 9.26 19.79 14.16
CA ALA A 82 7.86 19.38 14.11
C ALA A 82 7.09 19.93 15.32
N ASP A 83 5.83 20.30 15.10
CA ASP A 83 4.91 20.77 16.13
C ASP A 83 3.45 20.36 15.78
N GLN A 84 2.46 20.98 16.44
CA GLN A 84 1.04 20.69 16.24
C GLN A 84 0.50 21.13 14.87
N MET A 85 1.20 22.02 14.16
CA MET A 85 0.77 22.58 12.88
C MET A 85 1.42 21.85 11.72
N CYS A 86 2.71 21.54 11.82
CA CYS A 86 3.49 20.94 10.74
C CYS A 86 4.43 19.84 11.23
N GLY A 87 4.64 18.81 10.40
CA GLY A 87 5.53 17.66 10.65
C GLY A 87 7.04 17.97 10.61
N GLY A 88 7.42 19.25 10.65
CA GLY A 88 8.81 19.71 10.55
C GLY A 88 9.33 19.81 9.12
N TYR A 89 10.51 20.40 8.96
CA TYR A 89 11.15 20.64 7.67
C TYR A 89 12.65 20.41 7.77
N THR A 90 13.23 19.64 6.84
CA THR A 90 14.69 19.46 6.75
C THR A 90 15.26 20.42 5.70
N GLY A 91 16.05 21.38 6.16
CA GLY A 91 16.72 22.38 5.34
C GLY A 91 17.72 21.76 4.36
N ARG A 92 17.80 22.34 3.17
CA ARG A 92 18.72 21.95 2.10
C ARG A 92 19.19 23.18 1.34
N ALA A 93 20.40 23.10 0.80
CA ALA A 93 20.92 24.12 -0.10
C ALA A 93 20.26 24.03 -1.49
N TYR A 94 20.18 25.16 -2.18
CA TYR A 94 19.82 25.25 -3.60
C TYR A 94 18.47 24.63 -3.98
N GLN A 95 17.46 24.75 -3.11
CA GLN A 95 16.11 24.29 -3.42
C GLN A 95 15.39 25.25 -4.36
N SER A 96 14.56 24.70 -5.26
CA SER A 96 13.64 25.49 -6.06
C SER A 96 12.46 26.00 -5.22
N ALA A 97 11.77 27.02 -5.72
CA ALA A 97 10.48 27.42 -5.14
C ALA A 97 9.46 26.26 -5.13
N ALA A 98 9.50 25.40 -6.15
CA ALA A 98 8.62 24.24 -6.26
C ALA A 98 8.91 23.19 -5.18
N ASP A 99 10.18 22.92 -4.88
CA ASP A 99 10.57 22.02 -3.79
C ASP A 99 10.07 22.55 -2.44
N VAL A 100 10.20 23.85 -2.22
CA VAL A 100 9.73 24.50 -0.99
C VAL A 100 8.21 24.41 -0.85
N ILE A 101 7.47 24.75 -1.91
CA ILE A 101 6.00 24.70 -1.91
C ILE A 101 5.49 23.28 -1.65
N GLU A 102 6.08 22.27 -2.32
CA GLU A 102 5.69 20.87 -2.10
C GLU A 102 5.99 20.42 -0.67
N ALA A 103 7.22 20.57 -0.21
CA ALA A 103 7.65 20.04 1.08
C ALA A 103 6.96 20.75 2.25
N VAL A 104 6.71 22.07 2.14
CA VAL A 104 5.92 22.80 3.15
C VAL A 104 4.46 22.36 3.13
N GLY A 105 3.84 22.30 1.96
CA GLY A 105 2.44 21.87 1.83
C GLY A 105 2.22 20.47 2.42
N LYS A 106 3.15 19.55 2.14
CA LYS A 106 3.16 18.20 2.70
C LYS A 106 3.36 18.19 4.21
N SER A 107 4.35 18.94 4.70
CA SER A 107 4.66 19.03 6.14
C SER A 107 3.47 19.54 6.96
N CYS A 108 2.80 20.59 6.49
CA CYS A 108 1.70 21.22 7.22
C CYS A 108 0.32 20.61 6.88
N GLY A 109 0.21 19.78 5.84
CA GLY A 109 -1.08 19.31 5.35
C GLY A 109 -1.92 20.45 4.74
N ILE A 110 -1.28 21.31 3.94
CA ILE A 110 -1.90 22.38 3.17
C ILE A 110 -1.62 22.15 1.69
N SER A 111 -2.65 22.30 0.86
CA SER A 111 -2.51 22.08 -0.57
C SER A 111 -1.53 23.02 -1.25
N GLN A 112 -0.63 22.45 -2.06
CA GLN A 112 0.28 23.22 -2.91
C GLN A 112 -0.48 24.18 -3.84
N LYS A 113 -1.69 23.81 -4.27
CA LYS A 113 -2.58 24.65 -5.07
C LYS A 113 -3.03 25.89 -4.28
N VAL A 114 -3.36 25.72 -3.00
CA VAL A 114 -3.71 26.81 -2.09
C VAL A 114 -2.52 27.74 -1.86
N LEU A 115 -1.32 27.19 -1.65
CA LEU A 115 -0.10 27.98 -1.49
C LEU A 115 0.20 28.82 -2.75
N LEU A 116 0.10 28.21 -3.94
CA LEU A 116 0.27 28.90 -5.23
C LEU A 116 -0.74 30.04 -5.43
N VAL A 117 -2.03 29.78 -5.16
CA VAL A 117 -3.07 30.80 -5.25
C VAL A 117 -2.84 31.94 -4.24
N THR A 118 -2.37 31.61 -3.04
CA THR A 118 -2.09 32.60 -2.01
C THR A 118 -0.90 33.48 -2.40
N LEU A 119 0.20 32.90 -2.90
CA LEU A 119 1.34 33.65 -3.46
C LEU A 119 0.91 34.63 -4.58
N GLN A 120 -0.03 34.20 -5.43
CA GLN A 120 -0.59 35.07 -6.45
C GLN A 120 -1.46 36.18 -5.88
N LYS A 121 -2.35 35.84 -4.95
CA LYS A 121 -3.25 36.81 -4.32
C LYS A 121 -2.47 37.90 -3.57
N GLU A 122 -1.44 37.52 -2.84
CA GLU A 122 -0.70 38.45 -1.96
C GLU A 122 0.33 39.29 -2.71
N GLN A 123 1.12 38.69 -3.61
CA GLN A 123 2.23 39.39 -4.27
C GLN A 123 2.20 39.30 -5.80
N GLY A 124 1.15 38.71 -6.40
CA GLY A 124 1.10 38.47 -7.85
C GLY A 124 2.22 37.56 -8.35
N LEU A 125 2.89 36.83 -7.45
CA LEU A 125 4.25 36.33 -7.67
C LEU A 125 4.30 35.20 -8.69
N VAL A 126 3.23 34.42 -8.81
CA VAL A 126 3.16 33.24 -9.71
C VAL A 126 3.18 33.66 -11.17
N THR A 127 2.57 34.79 -11.54
CA THR A 127 2.53 35.29 -12.92
C THR A 127 3.52 36.44 -13.17
N HIS A 128 4.33 36.82 -12.17
CA HIS A 128 5.16 38.02 -12.26
C HIS A 128 6.44 37.78 -13.07
N THR A 129 6.73 38.67 -14.03
CA THR A 129 7.90 38.55 -14.93
C THR A 129 9.10 39.41 -14.51
N TRP A 130 8.94 40.34 -13.56
CA TRP A 130 10.02 41.17 -13.00
C TRP A 130 9.93 41.34 -11.46
N PRO A 131 9.83 40.25 -10.67
CA PRO A 131 9.55 40.39 -9.24
C PRO A 131 10.70 41.08 -8.50
N SER A 132 10.39 42.09 -7.70
CA SER A 132 11.36 42.74 -6.83
C SER A 132 11.73 41.85 -5.66
N GLU A 133 12.90 42.11 -5.05
CA GLU A 133 13.36 41.40 -3.86
C GLU A 133 12.34 41.45 -2.71
N TRP A 134 11.70 42.60 -2.51
CA TRP A 134 10.66 42.78 -1.49
C TRP A 134 9.50 41.77 -1.63
N ARG A 135 9.10 41.44 -2.87
CA ARG A 135 8.04 40.45 -3.09
C ARG A 135 8.42 39.06 -2.58
N TYR A 136 9.70 38.71 -2.55
CA TYR A 136 10.17 37.45 -1.97
C TYR A 136 10.30 37.55 -0.45
N MET A 137 10.64 38.73 0.08
CA MET A 137 10.74 38.97 1.52
C MET A 137 9.38 38.88 2.22
N ALA A 138 8.31 39.35 1.56
CA ALA A 138 6.94 39.39 2.09
C ALA A 138 5.95 38.59 1.19
N ALA A 139 6.40 37.46 0.64
CA ALA A 139 5.70 36.67 -0.39
C ALA A 139 4.24 36.31 -0.08
N MET A 140 3.89 36.15 1.20
CA MET A 140 2.56 35.76 1.64
C MET A 140 2.03 36.64 2.78
N GLY A 141 2.59 37.84 2.98
CA GLY A 141 2.16 38.75 4.04
C GLY A 141 2.30 38.20 5.48
N GLN A 142 3.02 37.10 5.66
CA GLN A 142 3.17 36.48 6.98
C GLN A 142 4.00 37.39 7.88
N GLY A 143 3.42 37.75 9.04
CA GLY A 143 4.06 38.65 9.98
C GLY A 143 4.09 40.12 9.52
N CYS A 144 3.24 40.50 8.55
CA CYS A 144 3.11 41.87 8.05
C CYS A 144 1.76 42.50 8.47
N PRO A 145 1.65 43.09 9.67
CA PRO A 145 0.42 43.76 10.09
C PRO A 145 0.20 45.06 9.29
N ASP A 146 -1.06 45.39 8.99
CA ASP A 146 -1.40 46.60 8.22
C ASP A 146 -0.97 47.92 8.88
N THR A 147 -0.74 47.92 10.19
CA THR A 147 -0.45 49.12 10.99
C THR A 147 1.00 49.19 11.49
N ALA A 148 1.87 48.25 11.11
CA ALA A 148 3.27 48.25 11.52
C ALA A 148 4.19 47.60 10.47
N ALA A 149 5.50 47.70 10.66
CA ALA A 149 6.46 47.03 9.79
C ALA A 149 6.33 45.51 9.88
N CYS A 150 6.65 44.82 8.79
CA CYS A 150 6.74 43.36 8.78
C CYS A 150 7.80 42.87 9.78
N ASN A 151 7.51 41.77 10.46
CA ASN A 151 8.44 41.12 11.35
C ASN A 151 9.52 40.38 10.56
N GLU A 152 10.77 40.79 10.74
CA GLU A 152 11.94 40.30 10.01
C GLU A 152 12.18 38.79 10.19
N ALA A 153 11.68 38.19 11.28
CA ALA A 153 11.78 36.75 11.51
C ALA A 153 11.06 35.91 10.43
N TYR A 154 10.11 36.51 9.71
CA TYR A 154 9.38 35.87 8.62
C TYR A 154 9.92 36.22 7.23
N TYR A 155 10.97 37.04 7.13
CA TYR A 155 11.49 37.43 5.84
C TYR A 155 12.09 36.28 5.04
N GLY A 156 11.92 36.38 3.73
CA GLY A 156 12.41 35.46 2.73
C GLY A 156 11.37 34.41 2.32
N PHE A 157 11.45 33.98 1.06
CA PHE A 157 10.43 33.14 0.44
C PHE A 157 10.11 31.88 1.26
N PHE A 158 11.14 31.18 1.76
CA PHE A 158 10.94 29.99 2.59
C PHE A 158 10.17 30.27 3.88
N ASN A 159 10.55 31.31 4.63
CA ASN A 159 9.90 31.63 5.91
C ASN A 159 8.46 32.13 5.69
N GLN A 160 8.21 32.86 4.59
CA GLN A 160 6.86 33.27 4.20
C GLN A 160 5.96 32.08 3.87
N VAL A 161 6.45 31.14 3.05
CA VAL A 161 5.68 29.94 2.66
C VAL A 161 5.44 29.02 3.85
N TYR A 162 6.48 28.71 4.63
CA TYR A 162 6.35 27.89 5.84
C TYR A 162 5.44 28.55 6.87
N GLY A 163 5.67 29.83 7.17
CA GLY A 163 4.92 30.55 8.18
C GLY A 163 3.44 30.73 7.82
N ALA A 164 3.12 31.00 6.55
CA ALA A 164 1.73 31.09 6.11
C ALA A 164 1.02 29.72 6.19
N ALA A 165 1.65 28.64 5.74
CA ALA A 165 1.08 27.29 5.85
C ALA A 165 0.86 26.87 7.31
N HIS A 166 1.83 27.15 8.18
CA HIS A 166 1.74 26.94 9.62
C HIS A 166 0.60 27.75 10.24
N GLN A 167 0.47 29.02 9.87
CA GLN A 167 -0.58 29.91 10.35
C GLN A 167 -1.98 29.45 9.93
N MET A 168 -2.15 28.95 8.69
CA MET A 168 -3.40 28.34 8.23
C MET A 168 -3.79 27.16 9.13
N LYS A 169 -2.85 26.25 9.43
CA LYS A 169 -3.11 25.16 10.39
C LYS A 169 -3.41 25.65 11.79
N ARG A 170 -2.77 26.73 12.22
CA ARG A 170 -2.99 27.32 13.53
C ARG A 170 -4.43 27.87 13.68
N TYR A 171 -5.05 28.37 12.61
CA TYR A 171 -6.43 28.87 12.62
C TYR A 171 -7.46 27.80 12.97
N ALA A 172 -7.17 26.53 12.71
CA ALA A 172 -8.01 25.40 13.10
C ALA A 172 -7.95 25.04 14.61
N ASN A 173 -7.16 25.76 15.41
CA ASN A 173 -6.90 25.49 16.84
C ASN A 173 -6.60 23.98 17.11
N PRO A 174 -5.55 23.41 16.51
CA PRO A 174 -5.24 22.00 16.67
C PRO A 174 -5.01 21.65 18.16
N PRO A 175 -5.30 20.41 18.59
CA PRO A 175 -5.10 19.97 19.96
C PRO A 175 -3.69 20.26 20.47
N GLY A 176 -3.58 20.73 21.71
CA GLY A 176 -2.30 21.16 22.30
C GLY A 176 -1.95 22.63 22.04
N THR A 177 -2.82 23.40 21.39
CA THR A 177 -2.70 24.86 21.22
C THR A 177 -3.81 25.63 21.93
N SER A 178 -3.68 26.96 22.05
CA SER A 178 -4.75 27.79 22.61
C SER A 178 -5.95 27.90 21.67
N ASN A 179 -7.17 27.98 22.21
CA ASN A 179 -8.38 28.15 21.42
C ASN A 179 -8.67 29.63 21.14
N PHE A 180 -7.82 30.27 20.31
CA PHE A 180 -7.88 31.72 20.05
C PHE A 180 -8.78 32.08 18.86
N PHE A 181 -8.71 31.29 17.79
CA PHE A 181 -9.41 31.56 16.53
C PHE A 181 -10.84 31.02 16.61
N THR A 182 -11.74 31.79 17.22
CA THR A 182 -13.13 31.36 17.50
C THR A 182 -14.18 32.20 16.78
N TRP A 183 -13.80 33.39 16.33
CA TRP A 183 -14.62 34.33 15.58
C TRP A 183 -14.58 33.93 14.09
N TYR A 184 -15.67 33.41 13.51
CA TYR A 184 -15.73 32.62 12.25
C TYR A 184 -15.59 31.10 12.39
N ALA A 185 -15.69 30.55 13.60
CA ALA A 185 -15.70 29.10 13.78
C ALA A 185 -16.80 28.42 12.93
N PRO A 186 -16.52 27.24 12.32
CA PRO A 186 -17.49 26.52 11.49
C PRO A 186 -18.76 26.09 12.23
N GLY A 187 -19.83 25.83 11.46
CA GLY A 187 -21.14 25.40 11.96
C GLY A 187 -22.00 26.51 12.54
N ARG A 188 -21.66 27.78 12.29
CA ARG A 188 -22.33 28.96 12.85
C ARG A 188 -22.49 30.06 11.80
N THR A 189 -23.47 30.93 12.02
CA THR A 189 -23.68 32.14 11.21
C THR A 189 -22.95 33.32 11.85
N TRP A 190 -22.14 34.02 11.05
CA TRP A 190 -21.38 35.20 11.46
C TRP A 190 -21.71 36.38 10.55
N ASN A 191 -21.76 37.60 11.09
CA ASN A 191 -21.87 38.80 10.26
C ASN A 191 -20.48 39.20 9.76
N VAL A 192 -20.15 38.82 8.54
CA VAL A 192 -18.83 39.09 7.95
C VAL A 192 -18.86 40.47 7.28
N LEU A 193 -17.87 41.32 7.58
CA LEU A 193 -17.78 42.66 7.00
C LEU A 193 -17.47 42.59 5.50
N PHE A 194 -18.01 43.55 4.74
CA PHE A 194 -17.66 43.72 3.32
C PHE A 194 -16.32 44.44 3.12
N HIS A 195 -15.90 45.25 4.08
CA HIS A 195 -14.74 46.14 3.97
C HIS A 195 -14.21 46.53 5.36
N PRO A 196 -12.92 46.90 5.51
CA PRO A 196 -12.38 47.47 6.76
C PRO A 196 -13.14 48.70 7.27
N ASN A 197 -13.69 49.49 6.34
CA ASN A 197 -14.62 50.57 6.67
C ASN A 197 -15.97 49.98 7.09
N SER A 198 -16.26 50.02 8.39
CA SER A 198 -17.51 49.50 8.96
C SER A 198 -18.78 50.15 8.39
N ALA A 199 -18.69 51.37 7.84
CA ALA A 199 -19.82 52.01 7.15
C ALA A 199 -20.30 51.26 5.91
N CYS A 200 -19.45 50.39 5.33
CA CYS A 200 -19.82 49.52 4.22
C CYS A 200 -20.71 48.34 4.64
N GLY A 201 -20.87 48.10 5.95
CA GLY A 201 -21.76 47.06 6.48
C GLY A 201 -21.19 45.64 6.41
N SER A 202 -22.07 44.68 6.70
CA SER A 202 -21.84 43.24 6.74
C SER A 202 -23.09 42.47 6.32
N SER A 203 -22.96 41.17 6.11
CA SER A 203 -24.10 40.26 5.95
C SER A 203 -23.88 38.96 6.73
N PRO A 204 -24.97 38.24 7.09
CA PRO A 204 -24.86 36.96 7.76
C PRO A 204 -24.37 35.88 6.79
N VAL A 205 -23.33 35.15 7.20
CA VAL A 205 -22.71 34.04 6.46
C VAL A 205 -22.63 32.82 7.37
N TYR A 206 -23.24 31.71 6.94
CA TYR A 206 -23.10 30.42 7.63
C TYR A 206 -21.78 29.76 7.20
N ILE A 207 -20.79 29.73 8.09
CA ILE A 207 -19.47 29.15 7.79
C ILE A 207 -19.56 27.63 7.91
N GLN A 208 -19.45 26.92 6.78
CA GLN A 208 -19.75 25.49 6.69
C GLN A 208 -18.56 24.61 7.08
N ASN A 209 -17.32 25.05 6.85
CA ASN A 209 -16.12 24.22 7.02
C ASN A 209 -14.91 25.03 7.52
N GLN A 210 -13.85 24.33 7.91
CA GLN A 210 -12.67 24.93 8.52
C GLN A 210 -11.84 25.72 7.51
N ALA A 211 -11.68 25.24 6.28
CA ALA A 211 -10.91 25.93 5.24
C ALA A 211 -11.49 27.31 4.91
N THR A 212 -12.82 27.44 4.90
CA THR A 212 -13.49 28.73 4.71
C THR A 212 -13.24 29.66 5.92
N ALA A 213 -13.27 29.13 7.14
CA ALA A 213 -12.92 29.91 8.33
C ALA A 213 -11.47 30.42 8.26
N ASP A 214 -10.52 29.56 7.88
CA ASP A 214 -9.10 29.90 7.72
C ASP A 214 -8.89 31.06 6.72
N LEU A 215 -9.62 31.06 5.61
CA LEU A 215 -9.59 32.15 4.63
C LEU A 215 -10.12 33.48 5.19
N TYR A 216 -11.12 33.45 6.08
CA TYR A 216 -11.58 34.65 6.77
C TYR A 216 -10.64 35.09 7.91
N TYR A 217 -9.95 34.17 8.58
CA TYR A 217 -8.90 34.56 9.52
C TYR A 217 -7.73 35.23 8.81
N TYR A 218 -7.40 34.74 7.61
CA TYR A 218 -6.32 35.27 6.80
C TYR A 218 -6.69 36.58 6.10
N THR A 219 -7.91 36.67 5.55
CA THR A 219 -8.45 37.89 4.93
C THR A 219 -9.89 38.14 5.38
N PRO A 220 -10.12 39.01 6.39
CA PRO A 220 -11.37 39.06 7.17
C PRO A 220 -12.51 39.83 6.53
N TYR A 221 -12.68 39.74 5.21
CA TYR A 221 -13.74 40.41 4.47
C TYR A 221 -14.35 39.50 3.40
N GLN A 222 -15.68 39.54 3.27
CA GLN A 222 -16.39 38.93 2.15
C GLN A 222 -16.56 39.96 1.01
N PRO A 223 -16.55 39.54 -0.26
CA PRO A 223 -16.86 40.46 -1.36
C PRO A 223 -18.33 40.90 -1.29
N ASN A 224 -18.59 42.17 -1.62
CA ASN A 224 -19.95 42.65 -1.85
C ASN A 224 -20.41 42.32 -3.28
N SER A 225 -21.66 42.64 -3.62
CA SER A 225 -22.22 42.37 -4.95
C SER A 225 -21.44 43.05 -6.09
N ALA A 226 -20.95 44.28 -5.88
CA ALA A 226 -20.14 44.99 -6.85
C ALA A 226 -18.80 44.29 -7.12
N ALA A 227 -18.11 43.82 -6.06
CA ALA A 227 -16.88 43.06 -6.18
C ALA A 227 -17.07 41.73 -6.94
N LEU A 228 -18.18 41.02 -6.68
CA LEU A 228 -18.51 39.77 -7.38
C LEU A 228 -18.84 40.02 -8.86
N ALA A 229 -19.65 41.04 -9.15
CA ALA A 229 -20.02 41.40 -10.52
C ALA A 229 -18.82 41.84 -11.37
N ALA A 230 -17.80 42.43 -10.75
CA ALA A 230 -16.60 42.89 -11.43
C ALA A 230 -15.66 41.75 -11.90
N GLY A 231 -15.84 40.50 -11.43
CA GLY A 231 -14.93 39.40 -11.74
C GLY A 231 -13.50 39.68 -11.27
N TYR A 232 -12.57 39.91 -12.21
CA TYR A 232 -11.19 40.36 -11.91
C TYR A 232 -11.03 41.89 -11.83
N GLY A 233 -12.06 42.64 -12.23
CA GLY A 233 -12.05 44.09 -12.22
C GLY A 233 -12.24 44.71 -10.83
N THR A 234 -12.32 46.03 -10.83
CA THR A 234 -12.57 46.86 -9.66
C THR A 234 -14.08 47.04 -9.45
N GLY A 235 -14.54 46.84 -8.21
CA GLY A 235 -15.90 47.15 -7.80
C GLY A 235 -16.04 48.59 -7.29
N ASP A 236 -16.95 48.80 -6.34
CA ASP A 236 -17.19 50.09 -5.69
C ASP A 236 -16.23 50.36 -4.50
N ALA A 237 -16.44 51.48 -3.81
CA ALA A 237 -15.65 51.88 -2.65
C ALA A 237 -15.79 50.96 -1.42
N CYS A 238 -16.74 50.02 -1.43
CA CYS A 238 -16.99 49.06 -0.37
C CYS A 238 -16.59 47.63 -0.77
N SER A 239 -15.90 47.49 -1.90
CA SER A 239 -15.50 46.20 -2.46
C SER A 239 -14.19 45.71 -1.84
N SER A 240 -14.22 44.50 -1.26
CA SER A 240 -13.01 43.75 -0.88
C SER A 240 -12.77 42.58 -1.83
N TYR A 241 -11.50 42.29 -2.12
CA TYR A 241 -11.12 41.37 -3.20
C TYR A 241 -10.40 40.11 -2.75
N GLY A 242 -9.95 40.01 -1.49
CA GLY A 242 -9.08 38.91 -1.04
C GLY A 242 -9.66 37.51 -1.27
N ASN A 243 -10.80 37.21 -0.65
CA ASN A 243 -11.46 35.91 -0.77
C ASN A 243 -12.03 35.66 -2.18
N ARG A 244 -12.51 36.72 -2.85
CA ARG A 244 -12.94 36.66 -4.26
C ARG A 244 -11.79 36.25 -5.18
N ASN A 245 -10.65 36.93 -5.06
CA ASN A 245 -9.47 36.68 -5.90
C ASN A 245 -8.92 35.28 -5.64
N PHE A 246 -8.88 34.83 -4.38
CA PHE A 246 -8.55 33.45 -4.05
C PHE A 246 -9.43 32.47 -4.84
N PHE A 247 -10.75 32.62 -4.75
CA PHE A 247 -11.70 31.76 -5.46
C PHE A 247 -11.50 31.82 -6.98
N ASN A 248 -11.38 33.02 -7.55
CA ASN A 248 -11.21 33.20 -9.00
C ASN A 248 -9.90 32.56 -9.49
N TYR A 249 -8.78 32.76 -8.80
CA TYR A 249 -7.51 32.15 -9.20
C TYR A 249 -7.54 30.64 -9.04
N PHE A 250 -8.09 30.12 -7.93
CA PHE A 250 -8.19 28.69 -7.71
C PHE A 250 -9.03 28.02 -8.81
N THR A 251 -10.21 28.56 -9.07
CA THR A 251 -11.12 28.02 -10.09
C THR A 251 -10.55 28.07 -11.49
N ALA A 252 -9.94 29.20 -11.86
CA ALA A 252 -9.30 29.34 -13.18
C ALA A 252 -8.10 28.40 -13.39
N TRP A 253 -7.37 28.04 -12.32
CA TRP A 253 -6.15 27.25 -12.44
C TRP A 253 -6.34 25.76 -12.18
N PHE A 254 -7.25 25.40 -11.29
CA PHE A 254 -7.36 24.05 -10.74
C PHE A 254 -8.79 23.48 -10.76
N GLY A 255 -9.77 24.25 -11.22
CA GLY A 255 -11.16 23.84 -11.31
C GLY A 255 -11.92 24.01 -9.99
N SER A 256 -12.92 23.16 -9.75
CA SER A 256 -13.85 23.29 -8.62
C SER A 256 -13.14 23.48 -7.27
N THR A 257 -13.65 24.39 -6.44
CA THR A 257 -13.30 24.50 -5.01
C THR A 257 -14.15 23.59 -4.12
N LYS A 258 -15.06 22.81 -4.71
CA LYS A 258 -15.90 21.82 -4.05
C LYS A 258 -15.35 20.41 -4.30
N GLY A 259 -15.16 19.65 -3.23
CA GLY A 259 -14.82 18.24 -3.25
C GLY A 259 -16.05 17.37 -3.49
N TYR A 260 -15.94 16.08 -3.18
CA TYR A 260 -17.07 15.16 -3.27
C TYR A 260 -17.94 15.24 -2.02
N ASP A 261 -19.25 15.30 -2.16
CA ASP A 261 -20.11 15.20 -0.98
C ASP A 261 -20.18 13.75 -0.49
N VAL A 262 -20.41 13.58 0.81
CA VAL A 262 -20.71 12.27 1.39
C VAL A 262 -22.08 11.84 0.88
N SER A 263 -22.13 10.68 0.23
CA SER A 263 -23.37 10.13 -0.29
C SER A 263 -24.35 9.82 0.85
N ALA A 264 -25.65 9.98 0.61
CA ALA A 264 -26.67 9.91 1.66
C ALA A 264 -26.65 8.56 2.39
N GLU A 265 -26.34 7.48 1.67
CA GLU A 265 -26.19 6.11 2.17
C GLU A 265 -25.07 5.96 3.21
N PHE A 266 -24.11 6.90 3.24
CA PHE A 266 -22.98 6.90 4.15
C PHE A 266 -23.03 8.01 5.20
N ALA A 267 -24.07 8.85 5.20
CA ALA A 267 -24.12 10.05 6.04
C ALA A 267 -24.02 9.74 7.53
N ASP A 268 -24.81 8.78 8.02
CA ASP A 268 -24.82 8.38 9.43
C ASP A 268 -23.49 7.71 9.84
N TYR A 269 -23.00 6.80 8.99
CA TYR A 269 -21.73 6.13 9.22
C TYR A 269 -20.58 7.14 9.29
N PHE A 270 -20.54 8.06 8.33
CA PHE A 270 -19.56 9.14 8.29
C PHE A 270 -19.65 10.00 9.55
N ALA A 271 -20.85 10.41 9.96
CA ALA A 271 -21.05 11.25 11.14
C ALA A 271 -20.47 10.62 12.41
N ALA A 272 -20.59 9.30 12.58
CA ALA A 272 -20.04 8.56 13.69
C ALA A 272 -18.51 8.33 13.58
N ASN A 273 -17.95 8.34 12.37
CA ASN A 273 -16.58 7.87 12.08
C ASN A 273 -15.65 8.92 11.47
N ARG A 274 -16.03 10.21 11.52
CA ARG A 274 -15.28 11.32 10.89
C ARG A 274 -13.80 11.33 11.23
N SER A 275 -13.45 10.98 12.47
CA SER A 275 -12.08 11.08 12.99
C SER A 275 -11.07 10.23 12.24
N TRP A 276 -11.44 9.04 11.77
CA TRP A 276 -10.53 8.17 11.03
C TRP A 276 -10.78 8.17 9.53
N LEU A 277 -12.01 8.44 9.08
CA LEU A 277 -12.31 8.53 7.65
C LEU A 277 -11.62 9.72 6.99
N GLY A 278 -11.57 10.87 7.67
CA GLY A 278 -11.17 12.12 7.04
C GLY A 278 -12.18 12.54 5.97
N TYR A 279 -11.70 13.14 4.88
CA TYR A 279 -12.58 13.63 3.82
C TYR A 279 -12.78 12.63 2.68
N THR A 280 -13.83 12.83 1.89
CA THR A 280 -14.10 12.08 0.66
C THR A 280 -13.03 12.36 -0.39
N THR A 281 -12.62 11.31 -1.10
CA THR A 281 -11.59 11.37 -2.16
C THR A 281 -12.16 11.01 -3.54
N GLY A 282 -13.41 10.54 -3.60
CA GLY A 282 -14.11 10.22 -4.83
C GLY A 282 -15.63 10.27 -4.66
N PRO A 283 -16.39 10.27 -5.77
CA PRO A 283 -17.83 10.13 -5.70
C PRO A 283 -18.19 8.72 -5.22
N ALA A 284 -19.40 8.55 -4.70
CA ALA A 284 -19.92 7.21 -4.44
C ALA A 284 -20.17 6.46 -5.76
N SER A 285 -19.88 5.16 -5.76
CA SER A 285 -20.16 4.24 -6.86
C SER A 285 -21.15 3.18 -6.36
N CYS A 286 -22.26 3.02 -7.07
CA CYS A 286 -23.33 2.10 -6.68
C CYS A 286 -23.60 1.07 -7.79
N ALA A 287 -23.70 -0.18 -7.37
CA ALA A 287 -24.15 -1.32 -8.17
C ALA A 287 -25.38 -1.97 -7.52
N SER A 288 -25.97 -2.97 -8.18
CA SER A 288 -27.13 -3.71 -7.65
C SER A 288 -26.84 -4.40 -6.31
N THR A 289 -25.58 -4.80 -6.08
CA THR A 289 -25.13 -5.54 -4.89
C THR A 289 -24.72 -4.64 -3.72
N GLY A 290 -24.47 -3.35 -3.96
CA GLY A 290 -23.96 -2.45 -2.94
C GLY A 290 -23.45 -1.12 -3.48
N CYS A 291 -23.09 -0.22 -2.57
CA CYS A 291 -22.42 1.04 -2.87
C CYS A 291 -21.06 1.11 -2.18
N SER A 292 -20.15 1.90 -2.71
CA SER A 292 -18.89 2.25 -2.06
C SER A 292 -18.55 3.73 -2.22
N GLN A 293 -17.85 4.30 -1.25
CA GLN A 293 -17.26 5.64 -1.39
C GLN A 293 -15.88 5.69 -0.74
N ALA A 294 -14.96 6.39 -1.41
CA ALA A 294 -13.58 6.56 -0.97
C ALA A 294 -13.43 7.79 -0.05
N PHE A 295 -12.63 7.59 1.00
CA PHE A 295 -12.25 8.58 1.97
C PHE A 295 -10.71 8.57 2.14
N GLN A 296 -10.16 9.56 2.82
CA GLN A 296 -8.72 9.66 3.07
C GLN A 296 -8.19 8.46 3.87
N GLY A 297 -8.91 8.04 4.91
CA GLY A 297 -8.50 6.94 5.79
C GLY A 297 -8.94 5.54 5.35
N GLY A 298 -9.75 5.44 4.29
CA GLY A 298 -10.28 4.16 3.84
C GLY A 298 -11.45 4.29 2.87
N MET A 299 -12.31 3.28 2.86
CA MET A 299 -13.50 3.21 2.00
C MET A 299 -14.66 2.70 2.82
N VAL A 300 -15.85 3.26 2.57
CA VAL A 300 -17.09 2.82 3.21
C VAL A 300 -17.93 2.08 2.17
N PHE A 301 -18.51 0.95 2.57
CA PHE A 301 -19.31 0.08 1.71
C PHE A 301 -20.68 -0.14 2.33
N ARG A 302 -21.72 -0.09 1.49
CA ARG A 302 -23.08 -0.51 1.82
C ARG A 302 -23.38 -1.79 1.06
N SER A 303 -23.81 -2.83 1.76
CA SER A 303 -24.31 -4.07 1.17
C SER A 303 -25.57 -4.55 1.92
N ALA A 304 -26.05 -5.76 1.61
CA ALA A 304 -27.10 -6.41 2.40
C ALA A 304 -26.68 -6.63 3.87
N GLY A 305 -25.36 -6.69 4.15
CA GLY A 305 -24.80 -6.82 5.50
C GLY A 305 -24.71 -5.51 6.29
N GLY A 306 -25.19 -4.39 5.75
CA GLY A 306 -25.13 -3.06 6.39
C GLY A 306 -24.07 -2.14 5.78
N VAL A 307 -23.71 -1.09 6.52
CA VAL A 307 -22.70 -0.09 6.14
C VAL A 307 -21.47 -0.27 7.02
N HIS A 308 -20.33 -0.59 6.40
CA HIS A 308 -19.08 -0.86 7.10
C HIS A 308 -17.90 -0.17 6.40
N GLY A 309 -16.94 0.30 7.20
CA GLY A 309 -15.73 0.94 6.71
C GLY A 309 -14.55 -0.03 6.69
N VAL A 310 -13.71 0.06 5.66
CA VAL A 310 -12.44 -0.68 5.57
C VAL A 310 -11.31 0.34 5.53
N ARG A 311 -10.38 0.23 6.49
CA ARG A 311 -9.22 1.12 6.61
C ARG A 311 -8.18 0.82 5.52
N ASN A 312 -7.34 1.79 5.20
CA ASN A 312 -6.34 1.67 4.12
C ASN A 312 -5.38 0.48 4.25
N ASP A 313 -4.99 0.14 5.48
CA ASP A 313 -4.15 -1.02 5.79
C ASP A 313 -4.82 -2.35 5.40
N TYR A 314 -6.11 -2.51 5.67
CA TYR A 314 -6.91 -3.67 5.22
C TYR A 314 -7.24 -3.60 3.73
N LEU A 315 -7.56 -2.42 3.19
CA LEU A 315 -7.94 -2.22 1.79
C LEU A 315 -6.84 -2.63 0.81
N ALA A 316 -5.58 -2.37 1.14
CA ALA A 316 -4.45 -2.75 0.31
C ALA A 316 -4.40 -4.28 0.12
N SER A 317 -4.47 -5.03 1.22
CA SER A 317 -4.47 -6.50 1.17
C SER A 317 -5.77 -7.08 0.59
N TRP A 318 -6.94 -6.52 0.95
CA TRP A 318 -8.22 -6.92 0.37
C TRP A 318 -8.26 -6.68 -1.15
N GLY A 319 -7.56 -5.66 -1.63
CA GLY A 319 -7.33 -5.37 -3.04
C GLY A 319 -6.74 -6.54 -3.82
N ASN A 320 -5.80 -7.28 -3.21
CA ASN A 320 -5.16 -8.45 -3.84
C ASN A 320 -6.14 -9.60 -4.11
N TYR A 321 -7.31 -9.59 -3.47
CA TYR A 321 -8.36 -10.59 -3.64
C TYR A 321 -9.50 -10.14 -4.55
N GLY A 322 -9.39 -8.98 -5.20
CA GLY A 322 -10.48 -8.44 -6.05
C GLY A 322 -11.57 -7.69 -5.29
N ARG A 323 -11.32 -7.34 -4.02
CA ARG A 323 -12.22 -6.58 -3.13
C ARG A 323 -13.64 -7.18 -3.04
N GLU A 324 -14.67 -6.34 -3.16
CA GLU A 324 -16.09 -6.72 -3.03
C GLU A 324 -16.57 -7.67 -4.13
N PHE A 325 -15.88 -7.69 -5.27
CA PHE A 325 -16.14 -8.60 -6.38
C PHE A 325 -15.32 -9.90 -6.30
N GLY A 326 -14.45 -9.98 -5.30
CA GLY A 326 -13.55 -11.08 -5.05
C GLY A 326 -14.12 -12.17 -4.15
N VAL A 327 -13.30 -13.18 -3.87
CA VAL A 327 -13.66 -14.30 -2.96
C VAL A 327 -13.91 -13.87 -1.52
N VAL A 328 -13.39 -12.70 -1.13
CA VAL A 328 -13.56 -12.15 0.22
C VAL A 328 -14.94 -11.49 0.37
N GLY A 329 -15.49 -10.91 -0.70
CA GLY A 329 -16.80 -10.24 -0.70
C GLY A 329 -16.83 -8.97 0.15
N TYR A 330 -18.03 -8.47 0.45
CA TYR A 330 -18.24 -7.24 1.22
C TYR A 330 -17.89 -7.39 2.72
N PRO A 331 -17.48 -6.31 3.39
CA PRO A 331 -17.34 -6.30 4.84
C PRO A 331 -18.70 -6.49 5.53
N THR A 332 -18.69 -7.23 6.64
CA THR A 332 -19.86 -7.54 7.47
C THR A 332 -19.73 -7.02 8.90
N SER A 333 -18.57 -6.48 9.26
CA SER A 333 -18.31 -5.88 10.56
C SER A 333 -17.35 -4.70 10.46
N GLU A 334 -17.26 -3.96 11.57
CA GLU A 334 -16.12 -3.10 11.87
C GLU A 334 -14.90 -3.93 12.28
N VAL A 335 -13.73 -3.28 12.35
CA VAL A 335 -12.52 -3.91 12.88
C VAL A 335 -12.68 -4.18 14.38
N SER A 336 -12.50 -5.43 14.81
CA SER A 336 -12.48 -5.85 16.22
C SER A 336 -11.07 -6.25 16.65
N CYS A 337 -10.58 -5.65 17.74
CA CYS A 337 -9.30 -6.01 18.36
C CYS A 337 -9.47 -6.55 19.80
N GLY A 338 -10.67 -6.42 20.39
CA GLY A 338 -10.90 -6.72 21.81
C GLY A 338 -10.91 -8.21 22.14
N ASP A 339 -11.02 -9.06 21.12
CA ASP A 339 -11.26 -10.50 21.26
C ASP A 339 -10.24 -11.35 20.47
N MET A 340 -9.07 -10.79 20.17
CA MET A 340 -7.96 -11.45 19.44
C MET A 340 -6.56 -11.11 20.00
N GLY A 341 -6.45 -10.85 21.30
CA GLY A 341 -5.17 -10.60 21.96
C GLY A 341 -4.47 -9.34 21.43
N ASN A 342 -3.28 -9.50 20.84
CA ASN A 342 -2.51 -8.40 20.23
C ASN A 342 -2.81 -8.20 18.74
N SER A 343 -3.85 -8.86 18.23
CA SER A 343 -4.25 -8.84 16.83
C SER A 343 -5.65 -8.25 16.69
N CYS A 344 -5.95 -7.78 15.49
CA CYS A 344 -7.25 -7.28 15.09
C CYS A 344 -7.79 -8.13 13.95
N ARG A 345 -9.10 -8.11 13.74
CA ARG A 345 -9.71 -8.64 12.53
C ARG A 345 -10.78 -7.72 12.01
N GLN A 346 -11.10 -7.90 10.74
CA GLN A 346 -12.36 -7.48 10.16
C GLN A 346 -13.03 -8.65 9.46
N GLU A 347 -14.34 -8.76 9.63
CA GLU A 347 -15.14 -9.84 9.07
C GLU A 347 -15.73 -9.42 7.72
N PHE A 348 -15.71 -10.37 6.78
CA PHE A 348 -16.23 -10.25 5.43
C PHE A 348 -17.08 -11.47 5.11
N GLN A 349 -17.89 -11.38 4.05
CA GLN A 349 -18.75 -12.48 3.59
C GLN A 349 -17.98 -13.78 3.34
N GLY A 350 -16.78 -13.70 2.76
CA GLY A 350 -15.94 -14.83 2.41
C GLY A 350 -15.01 -15.34 3.52
N GLY A 351 -14.85 -14.59 4.61
CA GLY A 351 -13.93 -14.93 5.69
C GLY A 351 -13.44 -13.71 6.45
N TRP A 352 -12.28 -13.80 7.08
CA TRP A 352 -11.73 -12.74 7.92
C TRP A 352 -10.40 -12.25 7.38
N LEU A 353 -10.18 -10.94 7.45
CA LEU A 353 -8.85 -10.36 7.37
C LEU A 353 -8.34 -10.18 8.79
N VAL A 354 -7.22 -10.80 9.12
CA VAL A 354 -6.58 -10.76 10.45
C VAL A 354 -5.28 -9.98 10.35
N GLN A 355 -5.01 -9.09 11.30
CA GLN A 355 -3.84 -8.23 11.28
C GLN A 355 -3.17 -8.12 12.64
N ASN A 356 -1.84 -8.09 12.61
CA ASN A 356 -1.02 -7.42 13.62
C ASN A 356 0.29 -6.93 12.98
N SER A 357 1.16 -6.31 13.78
CA SER A 357 2.42 -5.74 13.28
C SER A 357 3.45 -6.78 12.80
N SER A 358 3.38 -8.03 13.26
CA SER A 358 4.35 -9.08 12.90
C SER A 358 3.93 -9.89 11.67
N ILE A 359 2.63 -10.11 11.46
CA ILE A 359 2.11 -10.89 10.32
C ILE A 359 1.61 -10.00 9.18
N GLY A 360 1.40 -8.70 9.38
CA GLY A 360 0.65 -7.87 8.43
C GLY A 360 -0.81 -8.34 8.35
N VAL A 361 -1.51 -8.00 7.27
CA VAL A 361 -2.89 -8.46 7.04
C VAL A 361 -2.87 -9.82 6.33
N ARG A 362 -3.64 -10.79 6.83
CA ARG A 362 -3.78 -12.14 6.27
C ARG A 362 -5.23 -12.53 6.11
N TYR A 363 -5.58 -13.10 4.96
CA TYR A 363 -6.94 -13.59 4.71
C TYR A 363 -7.10 -15.05 5.16
N VAL A 364 -8.12 -15.31 5.97
CA VAL A 364 -8.53 -16.67 6.32
C VAL A 364 -9.96 -16.87 5.80
N SER A 365 -10.13 -17.78 4.84
CA SER A 365 -11.43 -18.07 4.22
C SER A 365 -12.40 -18.70 5.21
N SER A 366 -13.71 -18.60 4.96
CA SER A 366 -14.75 -19.22 5.79
C SER A 366 -14.53 -20.72 6.03
N ALA A 367 -14.04 -21.45 5.01
CA ALA A 367 -13.68 -22.85 5.13
C ALA A 367 -12.53 -23.08 6.13
N PHE A 368 -11.52 -22.22 6.12
CA PHE A 368 -10.35 -22.33 7.01
C PHE A 368 -10.64 -21.76 8.40
N LEU A 369 -11.52 -20.74 8.48
CA LEU A 369 -11.99 -20.17 9.73
C LEU A 369 -12.68 -21.22 10.59
N ALA A 370 -13.59 -22.02 10.02
CA ALA A 370 -14.28 -23.07 10.78
C ALA A 370 -13.30 -24.04 11.45
N VAL A 371 -12.24 -24.44 10.73
CA VAL A 371 -11.17 -25.28 11.26
C VAL A 371 -10.38 -24.54 12.34
N TRP A 372 -9.93 -23.33 12.05
CA TRP A 372 -9.13 -22.52 12.97
C TRP A 372 -9.87 -22.21 14.28
N PHE A 373 -11.17 -21.96 14.21
CA PHE A 373 -12.05 -21.79 15.38
C PHE A 373 -12.08 -23.03 16.27
N ASN A 374 -12.28 -24.22 15.68
CA ASN A 374 -12.29 -25.48 16.42
C ASN A 374 -10.95 -25.79 17.09
N TRP A 375 -9.88 -25.16 16.59
CA TRP A 375 -8.52 -25.31 17.10
C TRP A 375 -8.09 -24.21 18.06
N GLY A 376 -9.02 -23.38 18.55
CA GLY A 376 -8.74 -22.34 19.56
C GLY A 376 -8.19 -21.02 19.00
N ARG A 377 -8.24 -20.85 17.67
CA ARG A 377 -7.74 -19.68 16.94
C ARG A 377 -6.33 -19.23 17.38
N GLU A 378 -6.12 -17.94 17.60
CA GLU A 378 -4.86 -17.31 18.01
C GLU A 378 -4.29 -17.84 19.33
N TYR A 379 -5.13 -18.38 20.23
CA TYR A 379 -4.71 -18.93 21.52
C TYR A 379 -4.46 -20.43 21.48
N GLY A 380 -4.83 -21.09 20.39
CA GLY A 380 -4.69 -22.51 20.21
C GLY A 380 -3.34 -22.94 19.65
N ALA A 381 -3.18 -24.25 19.45
CA ALA A 381 -1.93 -24.85 18.96
C ALA A 381 -1.54 -24.40 17.55
N MET A 382 -2.49 -23.88 16.76
CA MET A 382 -2.23 -23.34 15.43
C MET A 382 -1.61 -21.93 15.49
N GLY A 383 -2.04 -21.09 16.44
CA GLY A 383 -1.69 -19.67 16.48
C GLY A 383 -2.26 -18.88 15.29
N LEU A 384 -1.64 -17.73 14.99
CA LEU A 384 -2.08 -16.81 13.94
C LEU A 384 -1.72 -17.29 12.52
N PRO A 385 -2.47 -16.86 11.49
CA PRO A 385 -2.06 -17.05 10.10
C PRO A 385 -0.80 -16.25 9.81
N ILE A 386 0.20 -16.87 9.17
CA ILE A 386 1.47 -16.21 8.81
C ILE A 386 1.63 -16.06 7.29
N SER A 387 0.77 -16.71 6.53
CA SER A 387 0.71 -16.65 5.07
C SER A 387 -0.74 -16.53 4.61
N ASP A 388 -0.93 -16.08 3.37
CA ASP A 388 -2.20 -16.23 2.68
C ASP A 388 -2.30 -17.63 2.08
N ALA A 389 -3.53 -18.12 1.86
CA ALA A 389 -3.74 -19.43 1.28
C ALA A 389 -3.27 -19.48 -0.19
N GLY A 390 -2.50 -20.50 -0.54
CA GLY A 390 -2.08 -20.78 -1.91
C GLY A 390 -2.61 -22.14 -2.38
N CYS A 391 -3.16 -22.20 -3.58
CA CYS A 391 -3.68 -23.44 -4.18
C CYS A 391 -2.83 -23.89 -5.36
N THR A 392 -2.54 -25.18 -5.41
CA THR A 392 -1.86 -25.83 -6.54
C THR A 392 -2.85 -26.17 -7.65
N SER A 393 -2.37 -26.48 -8.86
CA SER A 393 -3.21 -26.78 -10.03
C SER A 393 -4.04 -28.06 -9.88
N ASP A 394 -3.59 -28.99 -9.04
CA ASP A 394 -4.32 -30.19 -8.59
C ASP A 394 -5.36 -29.89 -7.50
N GLY A 395 -5.58 -28.62 -7.16
CA GLY A 395 -6.65 -28.18 -6.25
C GLY A 395 -6.35 -28.33 -4.76
N VAL A 396 -5.08 -28.55 -4.39
CA VAL A 396 -4.66 -28.59 -2.99
C VAL A 396 -4.35 -27.17 -2.52
N CYS A 397 -5.16 -26.67 -1.59
CA CYS A 397 -4.99 -25.36 -0.98
C CYS A 397 -4.29 -25.49 0.37
N LEU A 398 -3.28 -24.67 0.60
CA LEU A 398 -2.44 -24.68 1.80
C LEU A 398 -2.40 -23.28 2.40
N GLN A 399 -2.59 -23.17 3.71
CA GLN A 399 -2.28 -21.95 4.45
C GLN A 399 -1.47 -22.26 5.70
N ALA A 400 -0.36 -21.55 5.88
CA ALA A 400 0.48 -21.65 7.05
C ALA A 400 -0.03 -20.77 8.20
N PHE A 401 -0.04 -21.37 9.38
CA PHE A 401 -0.21 -20.76 10.69
C PHE A 401 1.08 -20.96 11.49
N GLN A 402 1.21 -20.28 12.63
CA GLN A 402 2.44 -20.33 13.45
C GLN A 402 2.86 -21.76 13.83
N GLY A 403 1.90 -22.61 14.25
CA GLY A 403 2.16 -23.97 14.71
C GLY A 403 1.77 -25.10 13.74
N ALA A 404 1.03 -24.78 12.67
CA ALA A 404 0.46 -25.79 11.79
C ALA A 404 0.12 -25.23 10.40
N TRP A 405 -0.31 -26.12 9.51
CA TRP A 405 -0.89 -25.80 8.21
C TRP A 405 -2.34 -26.26 8.16
N ILE A 406 -3.20 -25.50 7.48
CA ILE A 406 -4.48 -26.04 6.99
C ILE A 406 -4.25 -26.51 5.55
N VAL A 407 -4.58 -27.77 5.28
CA VAL A 407 -4.55 -28.40 3.97
C VAL A 407 -5.97 -28.70 3.54
N GLN A 408 -6.41 -28.20 2.39
CA GLN A 408 -7.73 -28.47 1.83
C GLN A 408 -7.63 -29.04 0.43
N HIS A 409 -8.44 -30.06 0.18
CA HIS A 409 -8.70 -30.59 -1.16
C HIS A 409 -10.12 -31.17 -1.19
N ALA A 410 -10.77 -31.18 -2.37
CA ALA A 410 -12.16 -31.63 -2.50
C ALA A 410 -12.40 -33.07 -2.00
N SER A 411 -11.40 -33.95 -2.14
CA SER A 411 -11.53 -35.37 -1.74
C SER A 411 -11.42 -35.63 -0.24
N VAL A 412 -10.79 -34.73 0.53
CA VAL A 412 -10.56 -34.91 1.97
C VAL A 412 -11.15 -33.79 2.82
N GLY A 413 -11.56 -32.66 2.24
CA GLY A 413 -11.93 -31.47 2.99
C GLY A 413 -10.72 -30.75 3.57
N ALA A 414 -10.93 -29.88 4.56
CA ALA A 414 -9.84 -29.19 5.26
C ALA A 414 -9.33 -30.02 6.44
N ARG A 415 -8.00 -30.12 6.60
CA ARG A 415 -7.31 -30.85 7.66
C ARG A 415 -6.18 -30.02 8.25
N VAL A 416 -5.99 -30.10 9.56
CA VAL A 416 -4.85 -29.46 10.24
C VAL A 416 -3.66 -30.39 10.20
N VAL A 417 -2.53 -29.90 9.71
CA VAL A 417 -1.25 -30.63 9.65
C VAL A 417 -0.22 -29.85 10.47
N PRO A 418 0.10 -30.28 11.71
CA PRO A 418 1.11 -29.63 12.55
C PRO A 418 2.48 -29.52 11.87
N ASN A 419 3.30 -28.52 12.22
CA ASN A 419 4.58 -28.26 11.55
C ASN A 419 5.53 -29.47 11.53
N SER A 420 5.54 -30.29 12.59
CA SER A 420 6.32 -31.53 12.65
C SER A 420 5.88 -32.57 11.61
N VAL A 421 4.56 -32.69 11.42
CA VAL A 421 3.96 -33.55 10.38
C VAL A 421 4.18 -32.95 9.01
N PHE A 422 3.95 -31.65 8.82
CA PHE A 422 4.11 -30.99 7.53
C PHE A 422 5.54 -31.08 7.01
N THR A 423 6.53 -30.94 7.90
CA THR A 423 7.96 -31.12 7.57
C THR A 423 8.23 -32.55 7.08
N THR A 424 7.73 -33.54 7.82
CA THR A 424 7.88 -34.96 7.45
C THR A 424 7.18 -35.26 6.13
N TRP A 425 5.93 -34.84 5.97
CA TRP A 425 5.15 -35.00 4.75
C TRP A 425 5.81 -34.31 3.55
N SER A 426 6.42 -33.14 3.76
CA SER A 426 7.18 -32.43 2.72
C SER A 426 8.42 -33.19 2.27
N ASN A 427 9.16 -33.80 3.19
CA ASN A 427 10.31 -34.65 2.86
C ASN A 427 9.91 -35.92 2.09
N TRP A 428 8.64 -36.32 2.16
CA TRP A 428 8.08 -37.48 1.46
C TRP A 428 7.27 -37.09 0.22
N GLY A 429 7.45 -35.87 -0.33
CA GLY A 429 6.85 -35.47 -1.61
C GLY A 429 5.42 -34.92 -1.53
N ARG A 430 4.90 -34.67 -0.32
CA ARG A 430 3.53 -34.18 -0.06
C ARG A 430 2.46 -34.99 -0.79
N GLN A 431 1.51 -34.31 -1.45
CA GLN A 431 0.39 -34.94 -2.13
C GLN A 431 0.80 -35.77 -3.36
N GLY A 432 1.99 -35.52 -3.91
CA GLY A 432 2.53 -36.30 -5.04
C GLY A 432 3.35 -37.52 -4.60
N GLY A 433 3.61 -37.69 -3.30
CA GLY A 433 4.36 -38.81 -2.76
C GLY A 433 3.48 -39.95 -2.24
N THR A 434 4.12 -41.00 -1.73
CA THR A 434 3.46 -42.23 -1.26
C THR A 434 2.39 -42.00 -0.19
N LEU A 435 2.55 -40.99 0.67
CA LEU A 435 1.57 -40.68 1.71
C LEU A 435 0.29 -40.04 1.13
N ALA A 436 0.38 -39.31 0.02
CA ALA A 436 -0.70 -38.52 -0.55
C ALA A 436 -1.34 -37.55 0.47
N LEU A 437 -2.66 -37.33 0.46
CA LEU A 437 -3.31 -36.30 1.28
C LEU A 437 -3.60 -36.78 2.72
N PRO A 438 -3.64 -35.86 3.72
CA PRO A 438 -4.13 -36.17 5.06
C PRO A 438 -5.63 -36.48 5.02
N ILE A 439 -6.05 -37.53 5.72
CA ILE A 439 -7.48 -37.94 5.81
C ILE A 439 -8.09 -37.64 7.18
N ALA A 440 -7.25 -37.45 8.19
CA ALA A 440 -7.65 -37.09 9.56
C ALA A 440 -6.80 -35.94 10.11
N ASP A 441 -7.38 -35.19 11.04
CA ASP A 441 -6.63 -34.31 11.94
C ASP A 441 -5.74 -35.16 12.88
N PRO A 442 -4.69 -34.59 13.50
CA PRO A 442 -3.87 -35.32 14.46
C PRO A 442 -4.71 -35.79 15.66
N SER A 443 -4.41 -36.99 16.15
CA SER A 443 -5.21 -37.66 17.20
C SER A 443 -5.22 -36.92 18.54
N VAL A 444 -4.20 -36.11 18.81
CA VAL A 444 -4.10 -35.25 20.01
C VAL A 444 -3.74 -33.82 19.57
N PRO A 445 -4.73 -32.93 19.40
CA PRO A 445 -4.49 -31.53 19.07
C PRO A 445 -3.53 -30.85 20.05
N GLY A 446 -2.42 -30.30 19.54
CA GLY A 446 -1.41 -29.62 20.37
C GLY A 446 -0.56 -30.52 21.27
N GLY A 447 -0.72 -31.85 21.19
CA GLY A 447 0.09 -32.80 21.94
C GLY A 447 1.52 -32.95 21.39
N ALA A 448 2.45 -33.37 22.25
CA ALA A 448 3.83 -33.70 21.82
C ALA A 448 3.94 -35.08 21.15
N ASP A 449 2.99 -35.98 21.47
CA ASP A 449 2.92 -37.35 20.97
C ASP A 449 1.53 -37.60 20.38
N PHE A 450 1.46 -37.95 19.09
CA PHE A 450 0.20 -38.21 18.39
C PHE A 450 0.44 -38.95 17.08
N ILE A 451 -0.63 -39.39 16.43
CA ILE A 451 -0.58 -39.90 15.06
C ILE A 451 -1.42 -39.03 14.15
N GLN A 452 -1.07 -38.99 12.87
CA GLN A 452 -1.88 -38.41 11.82
C GLN A 452 -1.96 -39.35 10.62
N ALA A 453 -3.19 -39.64 10.19
CA ALA A 453 -3.47 -40.56 9.11
C ALA A 453 -3.53 -39.84 7.75
N PHE A 454 -2.94 -40.48 6.75
CA PHE A 454 -2.88 -40.08 5.36
C PHE A 454 -3.49 -41.18 4.49
N GLN A 455 -3.87 -40.85 3.26
CA GLN A 455 -4.43 -41.83 2.31
C GLN A 455 -3.50 -43.05 2.12
N GLY A 456 -2.19 -42.80 2.08
CA GLY A 456 -1.18 -43.83 1.85
C GLY A 456 -0.36 -44.24 3.06
N GLY A 457 -0.74 -43.87 4.29
CA GLY A 457 0.04 -44.24 5.47
C GLY A 457 -0.26 -43.44 6.74
N VAL A 458 0.64 -43.53 7.72
CA VAL A 458 0.53 -42.84 9.01
C VAL A 458 1.86 -42.18 9.35
N ILE A 459 1.79 -40.94 9.86
CA ILE A 459 2.91 -40.28 10.53
C ILE A 459 2.66 -40.35 12.03
N THR A 460 3.62 -40.88 12.78
CA THR A 460 3.66 -40.85 14.24
C THR A 460 4.61 -39.75 14.68
N VAL A 461 4.15 -38.89 15.58
CA VAL A 461 4.95 -37.87 16.24
C VAL A 461 5.28 -38.36 17.64
N SER A 462 6.55 -38.30 18.01
CA SER A 462 7.01 -38.57 19.36
C SER A 462 8.07 -37.54 19.78
N GLY A 463 7.89 -36.92 20.95
CA GLY A 463 8.72 -35.81 21.41
C GLY A 463 8.75 -34.63 20.42
N GLY A 464 7.63 -34.38 19.72
CA GLY A 464 7.52 -33.34 18.70
C GLY A 464 8.18 -33.67 17.35
N VAL A 465 8.78 -34.85 17.19
CA VAL A 465 9.42 -35.28 15.93
C VAL A 465 8.50 -36.23 15.17
N GLY A 466 8.12 -35.84 13.96
CA GLY A 466 7.33 -36.68 13.06
C GLY A 466 8.18 -37.71 12.32
N ARG A 467 7.69 -38.93 12.25
CA ARG A 467 8.26 -40.02 11.44
C ARG A 467 7.14 -40.80 10.78
N VAL A 468 7.35 -41.19 9.53
CA VAL A 468 6.44 -42.13 8.86
C VAL A 468 6.52 -43.46 9.61
N SER A 469 5.38 -43.96 10.08
CA SER A 469 5.28 -45.20 10.86
C SER A 469 4.61 -46.33 10.10
N SER A 470 3.83 -46.01 9.07
CA SER A 470 3.33 -46.97 8.08
C SER A 470 3.15 -46.30 6.73
N THR A 471 3.28 -47.09 5.65
CA THR A 471 2.88 -46.67 4.30
C THR A 471 2.29 -47.85 3.53
N VAL A 472 1.59 -47.54 2.44
CA VAL A 472 1.13 -48.54 1.45
C VAL A 472 2.26 -49.03 0.54
N ASP A 473 3.49 -48.51 0.66
CA ASP A 473 4.63 -49.02 -0.09
C ASP A 473 5.07 -50.38 0.49
N PRO A 474 5.01 -51.46 -0.31
CA PRO A 474 5.35 -52.81 0.16
C PRO A 474 6.81 -52.97 0.59
N TRP A 475 7.70 -52.04 0.21
CA TRP A 475 9.12 -52.07 0.59
C TRP A 475 9.43 -51.25 1.83
N PHE A 476 8.46 -50.49 2.36
CA PHE A 476 8.68 -49.60 3.49
C PHE A 476 9.21 -50.34 4.71
N ASP A 477 8.52 -51.41 5.13
CA ASP A 477 8.92 -52.25 6.27
C ASP A 477 10.33 -52.84 6.07
N THR A 478 10.71 -53.18 4.83
CA THR A 478 12.06 -53.67 4.52
C THR A 478 13.10 -52.59 4.78
N VAL A 479 12.87 -51.35 4.35
CA VAL A 479 13.84 -50.25 4.46
C VAL A 479 14.03 -49.79 5.91
N ILE A 480 12.96 -49.54 6.66
CA ILE A 480 13.09 -49.04 8.05
C ILE A 480 13.55 -50.11 9.06
N ARG A 481 13.31 -51.40 8.78
CA ARG A 481 13.80 -52.50 9.65
C ARG A 481 15.23 -52.90 9.34
N SER A 482 15.77 -52.44 8.21
CA SER A 482 17.12 -52.79 7.77
C SER A 482 18.19 -52.27 8.74
N PRO A 483 19.10 -53.15 9.23
CA PRO A 483 20.17 -52.75 10.13
C PRO A 483 21.11 -51.69 9.54
N TRP A 484 21.28 -51.67 8.22
CA TRP A 484 22.12 -50.72 7.48
C TRP A 484 21.49 -49.33 7.32
N ALA A 485 20.19 -49.17 7.61
CA ALA A 485 19.50 -47.88 7.63
C ALA A 485 19.46 -47.25 9.05
N ARG A 486 19.90 -47.97 10.09
CA ARG A 486 20.06 -47.42 11.44
C ARG A 486 21.43 -46.76 11.57
N VAL A 487 21.45 -45.44 11.77
CA VAL A 487 22.66 -44.74 12.21
C VAL A 487 23.06 -45.28 13.60
N PRO A 488 24.35 -45.57 13.89
CA PRO A 488 24.76 -46.15 15.16
C PRO A 488 24.41 -45.24 16.35
N GLU A 489 23.93 -45.85 17.44
CA GLU A 489 23.71 -45.19 18.72
C GLU A 489 25.05 -44.68 19.29
N GLY A 490 25.18 -43.36 19.41
CA GLY A 490 26.33 -42.71 20.07
C GLY A 490 26.90 -41.52 19.30
N GLY A 491 26.15 -40.43 19.19
CA GLY A 491 26.67 -39.18 18.65
C GLY A 491 25.57 -38.13 18.51
N ALA A 492 25.63 -37.07 19.31
CA ALA A 492 24.78 -35.91 19.13
C ALA A 492 25.12 -35.23 17.80
N VAL A 493 24.25 -35.36 16.80
CA VAL A 493 24.26 -34.53 15.58
C VAL A 493 22.82 -34.12 15.28
N GLY A 494 22.59 -32.82 15.24
CA GLY A 494 21.30 -32.21 14.91
C GLY A 494 20.87 -32.50 13.47
N GLY A 495 19.55 -32.44 13.28
CA GLY A 495 18.79 -32.50 12.02
C GLY A 495 19.56 -32.67 10.72
N SER A 496 19.62 -33.91 10.21
CA SER A 496 19.69 -34.26 8.78
C SER A 496 19.93 -35.77 8.55
N GLY A 497 19.19 -36.64 9.25
CA GLY A 497 19.38 -38.10 9.18
C GLY A 497 18.97 -38.79 7.86
N PHE A 498 18.38 -38.07 6.90
CA PHE A 498 18.12 -38.59 5.54
C PHE A 498 18.92 -37.87 4.45
N GLY A 499 19.55 -36.73 4.76
CA GLY A 499 20.48 -36.06 3.85
C GLY A 499 21.81 -36.81 3.69
N GLN A 500 22.16 -37.68 4.64
CA GLN A 500 23.40 -38.46 4.59
C GLN A 500 23.32 -39.79 3.83
N LEU A 501 22.12 -40.24 3.43
CA LEU A 501 22.00 -41.37 2.48
C LEU A 501 22.42 -40.97 1.05
N HIS A 502 22.57 -39.67 0.77
CA HIS A 502 23.07 -39.17 -0.51
C HIS A 502 24.60 -39.30 -0.69
N ALA A 503 25.37 -39.65 0.36
CA ALA A 503 26.83 -39.65 0.33
C ALA A 503 27.49 -41.03 0.16
N ALA A 504 26.72 -42.11 0.02
CA ALA A 504 27.24 -43.48 0.02
C ALA A 504 27.22 -44.20 -1.35
N VAL A 505 27.31 -43.47 -2.46
CA VAL A 505 27.54 -44.05 -3.79
C VAL A 505 28.71 -43.33 -4.49
N PRO A 506 29.97 -43.73 -4.26
CA PRO A 506 31.08 -43.26 -5.08
C PRO A 506 31.08 -44.05 -6.40
N GLY A 507 30.90 -43.37 -7.53
CA GLY A 507 31.32 -43.90 -8.83
C GLY A 507 30.39 -43.71 -10.04
N TRP A 508 29.14 -43.25 -9.87
CA TRP A 508 28.21 -43.14 -11.01
C TRP A 508 28.17 -41.74 -11.67
N CYS A 509 28.50 -40.68 -10.93
CA CYS A 509 28.45 -39.31 -11.49
C CYS A 509 29.62 -38.97 -12.44
N ASP A 510 30.78 -39.62 -12.29
CA ASP A 510 31.98 -39.27 -13.07
C ASP A 510 31.93 -39.77 -14.52
N HIS A 511 31.07 -40.75 -14.83
CA HIS A 511 30.93 -41.26 -16.21
C HIS A 511 29.93 -40.45 -17.05
N CYS A 512 28.92 -39.82 -16.44
CA CYS A 512 27.89 -39.07 -17.15
C CYS A 512 28.24 -37.60 -17.43
N LEU A 513 29.24 -37.02 -16.74
CA LEU A 513 29.62 -35.60 -16.89
C LEU A 513 30.91 -35.35 -17.67
N GLY A 514 31.53 -36.39 -18.25
CA GLY A 514 32.62 -36.23 -19.22
C GLY A 514 33.81 -35.38 -18.73
N ARG A 515 34.23 -35.52 -17.46
CA ARG A 515 35.45 -34.87 -16.97
C ARG A 515 36.57 -35.89 -16.85
N ARG A 516 37.61 -35.74 -17.68
CA ARG A 516 38.90 -36.41 -17.50
C ARG A 516 39.59 -35.85 -16.25
N GLY A 517 40.35 -36.71 -15.57
CA GLY A 517 41.08 -36.44 -14.32
C GLY A 517 42.14 -35.32 -14.37
N PRO A 518 42.89 -35.15 -13.26
CA PRO A 518 43.35 -33.84 -12.80
C PRO A 518 44.61 -33.35 -13.54
N GLY A 519 44.54 -32.11 -14.03
CA GLY A 519 45.68 -31.34 -14.53
C GLY A 519 45.73 -29.99 -13.82
N VAL A 520 46.86 -29.72 -13.19
CA VAL A 520 47.23 -28.45 -12.52
C VAL A 520 47.23 -27.29 -13.53
N VAL A 521 46.52 -26.18 -13.26
CA VAL A 521 47.00 -24.79 -13.50
C VAL A 521 46.19 -23.75 -12.69
N ASP A 522 46.91 -22.72 -12.24
CA ASP A 522 46.54 -21.54 -11.45
C ASP A 522 45.49 -20.58 -12.05
N GLY A 523 44.85 -19.81 -11.14
CA GLY A 523 44.76 -18.34 -11.28
C GLY A 523 43.47 -17.72 -11.83
N GLY A 524 42.65 -17.18 -10.93
CA GLY A 524 42.07 -15.84 -11.08
C GLY A 524 40.75 -15.67 -11.86
N SER A 525 39.82 -14.94 -11.22
CA SER A 525 38.75 -14.08 -11.78
C SER A 525 37.31 -14.55 -11.55
N VAL A 526 36.67 -13.87 -10.60
CA VAL A 526 35.22 -13.84 -10.37
C VAL A 526 34.57 -12.95 -11.43
N VAL A 527 33.58 -13.47 -12.16
CA VAL A 527 32.60 -12.67 -12.91
C VAL A 527 31.21 -13.15 -12.50
N ARG A 528 30.43 -12.27 -11.85
CA ARG A 528 29.01 -12.47 -11.55
C ARG A 528 28.18 -11.79 -12.63
N HIS A 529 27.26 -12.54 -13.24
CA HIS A 529 26.10 -12.01 -13.96
C HIS A 529 24.82 -12.56 -13.32
N GLY A 530 23.76 -11.75 -13.40
CA GLY A 530 22.54 -11.80 -12.60
C GLY A 530 21.59 -12.97 -12.85
N ASP A 531 20.71 -13.13 -11.85
CA ASP A 531 19.30 -13.50 -11.89
C ASP A 531 18.85 -14.67 -12.78
N GLN A 532 18.44 -15.77 -12.12
CA GLN A 532 17.10 -16.39 -12.21
C GLN A 532 17.11 -17.76 -11.50
N GLU A 533 16.61 -17.84 -10.26
CA GLU A 533 16.35 -19.12 -9.60
C GLU A 533 15.03 -19.71 -10.10
N SER A 534 15.13 -20.50 -11.16
CA SER A 534 14.09 -21.45 -11.55
C SER A 534 14.10 -22.65 -10.58
N VAL A 535 13.06 -22.75 -9.75
CA VAL A 535 12.75 -23.88 -8.88
C VAL A 535 12.34 -25.09 -9.74
N ALA A 536 13.33 -25.76 -10.33
CA ALA A 536 13.14 -26.97 -11.13
C ALA A 536 14.06 -28.14 -10.72
N GLY A 537 14.86 -27.99 -9.65
CA GLY A 537 15.79 -29.01 -9.18
C GLY A 537 15.37 -29.61 -7.86
N CYS A 538 14.49 -30.63 -7.88
CA CYS A 538 14.38 -31.63 -6.78
C CYS A 538 13.46 -32.82 -7.10
N VAL A 539 12.73 -32.82 -8.22
CA VAL A 539 11.86 -33.96 -8.61
C VAL A 539 12.67 -35.14 -9.20
N ALA A 540 13.88 -34.89 -9.71
CA ALA A 540 14.68 -35.92 -10.39
C ALA A 540 15.44 -36.86 -9.44
N GLY A 541 15.60 -36.52 -8.16
CA GLY A 541 16.43 -37.29 -7.22
C GLY A 541 15.83 -38.65 -6.81
N PHE A 542 14.51 -38.79 -6.81
CA PHE A 542 13.84 -39.98 -6.26
C PHE A 542 13.60 -41.11 -7.28
N ALA A 543 13.38 -40.77 -8.56
CA ALA A 543 13.22 -41.77 -9.62
C ALA A 543 14.49 -42.62 -9.81
N VAL A 544 15.67 -42.03 -9.57
CA VAL A 544 16.97 -42.69 -9.72
C VAL A 544 17.25 -43.66 -8.57
N VAL A 545 16.79 -43.35 -7.35
CA VAL A 545 16.98 -44.22 -6.17
C VAL A 545 16.09 -45.48 -6.26
N HIS A 546 14.84 -45.34 -6.73
CA HIS A 546 13.96 -46.51 -6.91
C HIS A 546 14.43 -47.47 -8.02
N ALA A 547 15.05 -46.97 -9.09
CA ALA A 547 15.60 -47.81 -10.16
C ALA A 547 16.86 -48.58 -9.70
N GLY A 548 17.74 -47.93 -8.92
CA GLY A 548 18.98 -48.55 -8.42
C GLY A 548 18.75 -49.69 -7.43
N TRP A 549 17.74 -49.59 -6.57
CA TRP A 549 17.43 -50.64 -5.58
C TRP A 549 16.70 -51.86 -6.19
N ARG A 550 15.89 -51.66 -7.23
CA ARG A 550 15.26 -52.77 -7.98
C ARG A 550 16.27 -53.71 -8.64
N TRP A 551 17.44 -53.20 -9.02
CA TRP A 551 18.47 -53.97 -9.72
C TRP A 551 19.40 -54.76 -8.79
N LEU A 552 19.67 -54.22 -7.59
CA LEU A 552 20.59 -54.83 -6.61
C LEU A 552 20.01 -56.10 -5.94
N LEU A 553 18.69 -56.27 -5.92
CA LEU A 553 18.02 -57.39 -5.24
C LEU A 553 17.46 -58.46 -6.21
N SER A 554 17.53 -58.26 -7.53
CA SER A 554 17.00 -59.22 -8.51
C SER A 554 17.95 -60.37 -8.88
N GLY A 555 19.20 -60.37 -8.41
CA GLY A 555 20.05 -61.57 -8.36
C GLY A 555 20.29 -62.35 -9.67
N VAL A 556 20.34 -61.69 -10.84
CA VAL A 556 20.62 -62.36 -12.12
C VAL A 556 22.07 -62.09 -12.57
N PRO A 557 22.95 -63.10 -12.64
CA PRO A 557 24.26 -62.95 -13.25
C PRO A 557 24.16 -63.18 -14.76
N GLY A 558 24.29 -62.12 -15.56
CA GLY A 558 24.31 -62.21 -17.01
C GLY A 558 25.09 -61.04 -17.61
N TRP A 559 26.28 -61.35 -18.13
CA TRP A 559 27.01 -60.48 -19.06
C TRP A 559 26.15 -60.22 -20.29
N LEU A 560 25.92 -58.95 -20.63
CA LEU A 560 25.51 -58.53 -21.97
C LEU A 560 26.32 -57.30 -22.38
N ASP A 561 27.29 -57.54 -23.27
CA ASP A 561 27.73 -56.54 -24.25
C ASP A 561 26.51 -56.13 -25.08
N GLY A 562 26.23 -54.82 -25.19
CA GLY A 562 25.18 -54.31 -26.05
C GLY A 562 24.76 -52.88 -25.71
N GLU A 563 25.13 -51.95 -26.58
CA GLU A 563 24.68 -50.55 -26.58
C GLU A 563 23.14 -50.43 -26.50
N GLU A 564 22.61 -49.82 -25.44
CA GLU A 564 21.33 -49.08 -25.53
C GLU A 564 21.57 -47.62 -25.14
N ARG A 565 21.43 -46.76 -26.15
CA ARG A 565 21.64 -45.32 -26.08
C ARG A 565 20.44 -44.65 -25.41
N CYS A 566 20.72 -43.71 -24.51
CA CYS A 566 19.75 -42.76 -23.97
C CYS A 566 19.08 -41.96 -25.10
N GLY A 567 17.77 -42.17 -25.30
CA GLY A 567 16.93 -41.34 -26.16
C GLY A 567 16.46 -40.08 -25.42
N PHE A 568 16.97 -38.92 -25.84
CA PHE A 568 16.41 -37.61 -25.48
C PHE A 568 15.09 -37.39 -26.24
N VAL A 569 13.96 -37.25 -25.54
CA VAL A 569 12.73 -36.70 -26.13
C VAL A 569 12.76 -35.19 -25.95
N ARG A 570 13.16 -34.48 -27.02
CA ARG A 570 12.91 -33.03 -27.18
C ARG A 570 11.51 -32.84 -27.72
N GLY A 571 10.62 -32.25 -26.93
CA GLY A 571 9.36 -31.69 -27.41
C GLY A 571 9.63 -30.51 -28.34
N SER A 572 9.11 -30.62 -29.56
CA SER A 572 9.36 -29.82 -30.74
C SER A 572 8.50 -28.54 -30.83
N GLU A 573 9.05 -27.48 -31.43
CA GLU A 573 8.32 -26.65 -32.39
C GLU A 573 9.24 -26.25 -33.56
N ARG A 574 8.92 -26.69 -34.79
CA ARG A 574 8.38 -25.84 -35.87
C ARG A 574 8.28 -26.52 -37.25
N SER A 575 7.04 -26.53 -37.74
CA SER A 575 6.53 -26.29 -39.12
C SER A 575 7.04 -27.10 -40.33
N ALA A 576 6.09 -27.76 -40.99
CA ALA A 576 5.78 -27.55 -42.40
C ALA A 576 4.48 -26.73 -42.50
#